data_AF-A0AAX0WPN5-F1
#
_entry.id   AF-A0AAX0WPN5-F1
#
_cell.length_a   1.000
_cell.length_b   1.000
_cell.length_c   1.000
_cell.angle_alpha   90.00
_cell.angle_beta   90.00
_cell.angle_gamma   90.00
#
_symmetry.space_group_name_H-M   'P 1'
#
loop_
_entity.id
_entity.type
_entity.pdbx_description
1 polymer ?
#
loop_
_entity_poly.entity_id
_entity_poly.type
_entity_poly.pdbx_seq_one_letter_code
_entity_poly.pdbx_strand_id
1 'polypeptide(L)'
;MYTKQEIDQWLKTLNKDRKWLAEQCGVSYGQVNNWMSKNREIPKKALIIIDNLMNQPQPADDSQISIADLDINLKVSHDKFLEFNNYAKACGMNIVDWIIYVLEYAGDNKELLMKRLQEEKNKGE
;
A
#
# COMPACT_ATOMS: atom_id res chain seq x y z
N MET A 1 -15.32 -26.09 3.10
CA MET A 1 -14.90 -26.24 1.70
C MET A 1 -15.68 -25.26 0.87
N TYR A 2 -15.00 -24.29 0.25
CA TYR A 2 -15.64 -23.28 -0.57
C TYR A 2 -16.15 -23.86 -1.89
N THR A 3 -17.34 -23.44 -2.28
CA THR A 3 -17.94 -23.74 -3.58
C THR A 3 -17.29 -22.91 -4.68
N LYS A 4 -17.45 -23.33 -5.94
CA LYS A 4 -16.95 -22.58 -7.10
C LYS A 4 -17.52 -21.15 -7.14
N GLN A 5 -18.75 -20.96 -6.70
CA GLN A 5 -19.39 -19.65 -6.65
C GLN A 5 -18.78 -18.75 -5.59
N GLU A 6 -18.49 -19.29 -4.40
CA GLU A 6 -17.79 -18.55 -3.34
C GLU A 6 -16.39 -18.12 -3.76
N ILE A 7 -15.66 -19.00 -4.47
CA ILE A 7 -14.33 -18.69 -5.01
C ILE A 7 -14.41 -17.60 -6.09
N ASP A 8 -15.38 -17.67 -7.00
CA ASP A 8 -15.58 -16.65 -8.05
C ASP A 8 -15.97 -15.29 -7.44
N GLN A 9 -16.79 -15.30 -6.38
CA GLN A 9 -17.17 -14.08 -5.66
C GLN A 9 -15.98 -13.50 -4.89
N TRP A 10 -15.20 -14.33 -4.21
CA TRP A 10 -14.00 -13.90 -3.50
C TRP A 10 -12.96 -13.27 -4.44
N LEU A 11 -12.71 -13.87 -5.61
CA LEU A 11 -11.84 -13.27 -6.62
C LEU A 11 -12.33 -11.89 -7.06
N LYS A 12 -13.65 -11.72 -7.25
CA LYS A 12 -14.25 -10.41 -7.57
C LYS A 12 -14.08 -9.39 -6.45
N THR A 13 -14.21 -9.80 -5.18
CA THR A 13 -13.99 -8.89 -4.05
C THR A 13 -12.56 -8.37 -3.98
N LEU A 14 -11.58 -9.14 -4.48
CA LEU A 14 -10.17 -8.76 -4.53
C LEU A 14 -9.76 -8.11 -5.87
N ASN A 15 -10.72 -7.88 -6.77
CA ASN A 15 -10.45 -7.47 -8.16
C ASN A 15 -9.38 -8.33 -8.85
N LYS A 16 -9.32 -9.63 -8.53
CA LYS A 16 -8.42 -10.61 -9.15
C LYS A 16 -9.20 -11.47 -10.13
N ASP A 17 -8.46 -12.05 -11.07
CA ASP A 17 -9.02 -12.93 -12.10
C ASP A 17 -8.58 -14.38 -11.92
N ARG A 18 -9.11 -15.27 -12.77
CA ARG A 18 -8.75 -16.69 -12.75
C ARG A 18 -7.31 -16.95 -13.18
N LYS A 19 -6.65 -15.98 -13.84
CA LYS A 19 -5.24 -16.07 -14.19
C LYS A 19 -4.38 -15.91 -12.95
N TRP A 20 -4.68 -14.92 -12.11
CA TRP A 20 -4.06 -14.78 -10.80
C TRP A 20 -4.24 -16.04 -9.94
N LEU A 21 -5.44 -16.62 -9.91
CA LEU A 21 -5.66 -17.87 -9.18
C LEU A 21 -4.82 -19.03 -9.73
N ALA A 22 -4.63 -19.10 -11.05
CA ALA A 22 -3.80 -20.11 -11.69
C ALA A 22 -2.33 -19.98 -11.29
N GLU A 23 -1.82 -18.74 -11.22
CA GLU A 23 -0.48 -18.43 -10.74
C GLU A 23 -0.29 -18.88 -9.29
N GLN A 24 -1.23 -18.56 -8.39
CA GLN A 24 -1.17 -18.99 -6.99
C GLN A 24 -1.23 -20.52 -6.83
N CYS A 25 -1.95 -21.21 -7.71
CA CYS A 25 -2.04 -22.66 -7.71
C CYS A 25 -0.90 -23.35 -8.48
N GLY A 26 -0.01 -22.61 -9.15
CA GLY A 26 1.07 -23.16 -9.96
C GLY A 26 0.60 -23.95 -11.19
N VAL A 27 -0.55 -23.58 -11.76
CA VAL A 27 -1.17 -24.27 -12.90
C VAL A 27 -1.44 -23.32 -14.05
N SER A 28 -1.80 -23.86 -15.22
CA SER A 28 -2.22 -23.03 -16.35
C SER A 28 -3.62 -22.45 -16.16
N TYR A 29 -3.86 -21.27 -16.74
CA TYR A 29 -5.19 -20.64 -16.79
C TYR A 29 -6.27 -21.59 -17.34
N GLY A 30 -5.94 -22.38 -18.36
CA GLY A 30 -6.86 -23.37 -18.93
C GLY A 30 -7.27 -24.45 -17.94
N GLN A 31 -6.38 -24.86 -17.03
CA GLN A 31 -6.71 -25.81 -15.97
C GLN A 31 -7.70 -25.21 -14.96
N VAL A 32 -7.47 -23.98 -14.51
CA VAL A 32 -8.41 -23.28 -13.61
C VAL A 32 -9.77 -23.06 -14.28
N ASN A 33 -9.79 -22.63 -15.55
CA ASN A 33 -11.03 -22.44 -16.28
C ASN A 33 -11.82 -23.76 -16.44
N ASN A 34 -11.10 -24.87 -16.65
CA ASN A 34 -11.70 -26.20 -16.68
C ASN A 34 -12.30 -26.59 -15.33
N TRP A 35 -11.65 -26.31 -14.20
CA TRP A 35 -12.19 -26.59 -12.86
C TRP A 35 -13.44 -25.76 -12.53
N MET A 36 -13.46 -24.51 -12.99
CA MET A 36 -14.58 -23.59 -12.80
C MET A 36 -15.76 -23.89 -13.73
N SER A 37 -15.61 -24.80 -14.71
CA SER A 37 -16.70 -25.28 -15.55
C SER A 37 -17.65 -26.22 -14.79
N LYS A 38 -18.89 -26.39 -15.28
CA LYS A 38 -19.94 -27.18 -14.61
C LYS A 38 -19.57 -28.66 -14.38
N ASN A 39 -18.72 -29.25 -15.23
CA ASN A 39 -18.52 -30.71 -15.31
C ASN A 39 -17.24 -31.23 -14.65
N ARG A 40 -16.42 -30.39 -14.00
CA ARG A 40 -15.15 -30.84 -13.40
C ARG A 40 -15.00 -30.36 -11.97
N GLU A 41 -14.47 -31.21 -11.10
CA GLU A 41 -14.18 -30.86 -9.72
C GLU A 41 -12.84 -30.14 -9.61
N ILE A 42 -12.70 -29.28 -8.60
CA ILE A 42 -11.42 -28.65 -8.26
C ILE A 42 -10.56 -29.71 -7.55
N PRO A 43 -9.31 -29.97 -7.98
CA PRO A 43 -8.43 -30.91 -7.31
C PRO A 43 -8.21 -30.55 -5.84
N LYS A 44 -8.16 -31.55 -4.95
CA LYS A 44 -7.98 -31.36 -3.50
C LYS A 44 -6.77 -30.49 -3.13
N LYS A 45 -5.64 -30.64 -3.86
CA LYS A 45 -4.43 -29.82 -3.65
C LYS A 45 -4.69 -28.32 -3.90
N ALA A 46 -5.43 -28.00 -4.96
CA ALA A 46 -5.81 -26.62 -5.27
C ALA A 46 -6.81 -26.07 -4.25
N LEU A 47 -7.76 -26.89 -3.77
CA LEU A 47 -8.68 -26.48 -2.71
C LEU A 47 -7.97 -26.08 -1.42
N ILE A 48 -6.90 -26.79 -1.01
CA ILE A 48 -6.11 -26.42 0.17
C ILE A 48 -5.43 -25.07 -0.02
N ILE A 49 -4.87 -24.81 -1.21
CA ILE A 49 -4.24 -23.51 -1.52
C ILE A 49 -5.29 -22.40 -1.50
N ILE A 50 -6.44 -22.60 -2.13
CA ILE A 50 -7.56 -21.65 -2.15
C ILE A 50 -8.06 -21.37 -0.73
N ASP A 51 -8.24 -22.41 0.08
CA ASP A 51 -8.71 -22.28 1.46
C ASP A 51 -7.73 -21.46 2.31
N ASN A 52 -6.41 -21.72 2.16
CA ASN A 52 -5.38 -20.90 2.80
C ASN A 52 -5.42 -19.44 2.33
N LEU A 53 -5.59 -19.18 1.03
CA LEU A 53 -5.66 -17.81 0.50
C LEU A 53 -6.88 -17.05 0.99
N MET A 54 -8.03 -17.73 1.12
CA MET A 54 -9.28 -17.14 1.59
C MET A 54 -9.27 -16.90 3.11
N ASN A 55 -8.56 -17.73 3.88
CA ASN A 55 -8.50 -17.63 5.35
C ASN A 55 -7.30 -16.84 5.88
N GLN A 56 -6.31 -16.50 5.04
CA GLN A 56 -5.24 -15.61 5.45
C GLN A 56 -5.81 -14.21 5.75
N PRO A 57 -5.42 -13.59 6.90
CA PRO A 57 -5.73 -12.19 7.14
C PRO A 57 -5.16 -11.40 5.98
N GLN A 58 -6.05 -10.84 5.17
CA GLN A 58 -5.66 -10.12 3.98
C GLN A 58 -4.76 -8.97 4.45
N PRO A 59 -3.50 -8.85 3.96
CA PRO A 59 -2.90 -7.53 3.97
C PRO A 59 -3.91 -6.62 3.27
N ALA A 60 -4.27 -5.52 3.93
CA ALA A 60 -5.15 -4.53 3.35
C ALA A 60 -4.70 -4.31 1.91
N ASP A 61 -5.64 -4.57 1.01
CA ASP A 61 -5.53 -4.62 -0.43
C ASP A 61 -4.40 -3.73 -0.98
N ASP A 62 -3.27 -4.35 -1.38
CA ASP A 62 -2.32 -3.79 -2.36
C ASP A 62 -2.97 -3.81 -3.77
N SER A 63 -4.28 -3.56 -3.85
CA SER A 63 -4.81 -2.95 -5.05
C SER A 63 -4.05 -1.65 -5.19
N GLN A 64 -3.50 -1.44 -6.38
CA GLN A 64 -2.83 -0.22 -6.79
C GLN A 64 -3.70 0.98 -6.41
N ILE A 65 -3.53 1.49 -5.18
CA ILE A 65 -3.50 2.91 -5.00
C ILE A 65 -2.30 3.26 -5.87
N SER A 66 -2.56 3.63 -7.13
CA SER A 66 -1.93 4.85 -7.60
C SER A 66 -2.33 5.85 -6.53
N ILE A 67 -1.54 5.91 -5.44
CA ILE A 67 -1.47 7.11 -4.63
C ILE A 67 -1.06 8.05 -5.72
N ALA A 68 -2.03 8.83 -6.22
CA ALA A 68 -1.73 9.76 -7.28
C ALA A 68 -0.47 10.47 -6.79
N ASP A 69 0.62 10.41 -7.55
CA ASP A 69 1.83 11.10 -7.17
C ASP A 69 1.43 12.57 -7.14
N LEU A 70 1.09 13.04 -5.93
CA LEU A 70 0.60 14.37 -5.69
C LEU A 70 1.85 15.18 -5.40
N ASP A 71 2.23 16.00 -6.37
CA ASP A 71 3.37 16.89 -6.22
C ASP A 71 3.10 17.95 -5.15
N ILE A 72 4.02 18.07 -4.19
CA ILE A 72 4.03 19.17 -3.23
C ILE A 72 4.98 20.26 -3.75
N ASN A 73 4.44 21.41 -4.14
CA ASN A 73 5.25 22.57 -4.50
C ASN A 73 5.52 23.46 -3.29
N LEU A 74 6.79 23.60 -2.90
CA LEU A 74 7.21 24.43 -1.78
C LEU A 74 7.92 25.69 -2.28
N LYS A 75 7.49 26.86 -1.77
CA LYS A 75 8.19 28.12 -1.98
C LYS A 75 8.79 28.59 -0.66
N VAL A 76 10.10 28.76 -0.65
CA VAL A 76 10.87 29.28 0.49
C VAL A 76 11.80 30.39 0.01
N SER A 77 12.24 31.25 0.93
CA SER A 77 13.27 32.24 0.60
C SER A 77 14.60 31.55 0.27
N HIS A 78 15.47 32.25 -0.45
CA HIS A 78 16.80 31.73 -0.81
C HIS A 78 17.61 31.30 0.42
N ASP A 79 17.62 32.12 1.47
CA ASP A 79 18.38 31.84 2.69
C ASP A 79 17.90 30.56 3.40
N LYS A 80 16.57 30.35 3.44
CA LYS A 80 15.99 29.13 4.02
C LYS A 80 16.27 27.90 3.19
N PHE A 81 16.27 28.04 1.86
CA PHE A 81 16.67 26.95 0.97
C PHE A 81 18.12 26.52 1.23
N LEU A 82 19.05 27.49 1.34
CA LEU A 82 20.46 27.19 1.64
C LEU A 82 20.62 26.51 2.99
N GLU A 83 19.91 26.98 4.02
CA GLU A 83 19.92 26.39 5.35
C GLU A 83 19.47 24.91 5.31
N PHE A 84 18.33 24.63 4.67
CA PHE A 84 17.81 23.26 4.53
C PHE A 84 18.73 22.36 3.71
N ASN A 85 19.28 22.86 2.60
CA ASN A 85 20.22 22.10 1.78
C ASN A 85 21.50 21.73 2.55
N ASN A 86 21.98 22.62 3.42
CA ASN A 86 23.14 22.34 4.25
C ASN A 86 22.84 21.27 5.31
N TYR A 87 21.67 21.31 5.96
CA TYR A 87 21.25 20.25 6.87
C TYR A 87 21.09 18.91 6.16
N ALA A 88 20.46 18.89 4.99
CA ALA A 88 20.31 17.69 4.18
C ALA A 88 21.68 17.04 3.89
N LYS A 89 22.65 17.85 3.43
CA LYS A 89 24.03 17.39 3.19
C LYS A 89 24.73 16.89 4.45
N ALA A 90 24.54 17.55 5.58
CA ALA A 90 25.10 17.11 6.87
C ALA A 90 24.52 15.75 7.30
N CYS A 91 23.28 15.46 6.93
CA CYS A 91 22.62 14.16 7.10
C CYS A 91 22.96 13.14 6.00
N GLY A 92 23.80 13.49 5.01
CA GLY A 92 24.13 12.62 3.88
C GLY A 92 23.01 12.44 2.86
N MET A 93 22.01 13.33 2.86
CA MET A 93 20.82 13.28 2.01
C MET A 93 20.82 14.41 0.97
N ASN A 94 20.09 14.22 -0.13
CA ASN A 94 19.72 15.35 -0.97
C ASN A 94 18.54 16.12 -0.33
N ILE A 95 18.29 17.35 -0.79
CA ILE A 95 17.27 18.20 -0.16
C ILE A 95 15.85 17.64 -0.28
N VAL A 96 15.54 16.90 -1.34
CA VAL A 96 14.20 16.31 -1.54
C VAL A 96 13.97 15.20 -0.53
N ASP A 97 14.89 14.24 -0.43
CA ASP A 97 14.79 13.13 0.54
C ASP A 97 14.73 13.64 1.98
N TRP A 98 15.52 14.68 2.27
CA TRP A 98 15.52 15.30 3.59
C TRP A 98 14.19 16.00 3.91
N ILE A 99 13.59 16.71 2.94
CA ILE A 99 12.28 17.34 3.13
C ILE A 99 11.19 16.29 3.35
N ILE A 100 11.20 15.20 2.57
CA ILE A 100 10.25 14.08 2.74
C ILE A 100 10.38 13.52 4.16
N TYR A 101 11.60 13.19 4.59
CA TYR A 101 11.87 12.67 5.93
C TYR A 101 11.37 13.62 7.04
N VAL A 102 11.62 14.93 6.90
CA VAL A 102 11.16 15.92 7.89
C VAL A 102 9.64 15.99 7.95
N LEU A 103 8.95 15.91 6.81
CA LEU A 103 7.48 15.92 6.76
C LEU A 103 6.89 14.64 7.36
N GLU A 104 7.46 13.49 7.06
CA GLU A 104 7.08 12.20 7.66
C GLU A 104 7.28 12.22 9.18
N TYR A 105 8.46 12.62 9.64
CA TYR A 105 8.76 12.74 11.05
C TYR A 105 7.79 13.68 11.78
N ALA A 106 7.44 14.81 11.16
CA ALA A 106 6.45 15.73 11.72
C ALA A 106 5.04 15.12 11.79
N GLY A 107 4.66 14.29 10.82
CA GLY A 107 3.41 13.54 10.83
C GLY A 107 3.34 12.50 11.96
N ASP A 108 4.41 11.72 12.12
CA ASP A 108 4.53 10.72 13.18
C ASP A 108 4.53 11.38 14.58
N ASN A 109 5.07 12.59 14.67
CA ASN A 109 5.17 13.37 15.91
C ASN A 109 4.14 14.52 15.98
N LYS A 110 2.98 14.36 15.35
CA LYS A 110 1.96 15.42 15.22
C LYS A 110 1.58 16.09 16.54
N GLU A 111 1.55 15.36 17.65
CA GLU A 111 1.17 15.91 18.96
C GLU A 111 2.20 16.93 19.47
N LEU A 112 3.50 16.66 19.26
CA LEU A 112 4.58 17.60 19.60
C LEU A 112 4.53 18.84 18.72
N LEU A 113 4.23 18.66 17.43
CA LEU A 113 4.05 19.77 16.50
C LEU A 113 2.88 20.67 16.93
N MET A 114 1.73 20.08 17.25
CA MET A 114 0.54 20.81 17.70
C MET A 114 0.79 21.56 19.01
N LYS A 115 1.50 20.94 19.96
CA LYS A 115 1.90 21.60 21.21
C LYS A 115 2.78 22.82 20.95
N ARG A 116 3.80 22.68 20.10
CA ARG A 116 4.69 23.80 19.74
C ARG A 116 3.92 24.94 19.09
N LEU A 117 2.97 24.64 18.21
CA LEU A 117 2.12 25.66 17.58
C LEU A 117 1.26 26.42 18.61
N GLN A 118 0.77 25.75 19.65
CA GLN A 118 0.01 26.41 20.72
C GLN A 118 0.92 27.31 21.57
N GLU A 119 2.13 26.87 21.89
CA GLU A 119 3.10 27.65 22.67
C GLU A 119 3.52 28.94 21.95
N GLU A 120 3.73 28.87 20.63
CA GLU A 120 4.09 30.04 19.83
C GLU A 120 2.94 31.04 19.72
N LYS A 121 1.68 30.58 19.66
CA LYS A 121 0.51 31.48 19.72
C LYS A 121 0.43 32.22 21.05
N ASN A 122 0.67 31.51 22.15
CA ASN A 122 0.61 32.09 23.50
C ASN A 122 1.77 33.07 23.81
N LYS A 123 2.85 33.07 23.01
CA LYS A 123 3.96 34.04 23.15
C LYS A 123 3.69 35.38 22.44
N GLY A 124 2.70 35.41 21.54
CA GLY A 124 2.35 36.59 20.77
C GLY A 124 1.22 37.44 21.38
N GLU A 125 0.59 36.97 22.46
CA GLU A 125 -0.39 37.69 23.29
C GLU A 125 0.29 38.31 24.52
#